data_AF-A0A8V5GTM4-F1
#
_entry.id   AF-A0A8V5GTM4-F1
#
_cell.length_a   1.000
_cell.length_b   1.000
_cell.length_c   1.000
_cell.angle_alpha   90.00
_cell.angle_beta   90.00
_cell.angle_gamma   90.00
#
_symmetry.space_group_name_H-M   'P 1'
#
loop_
_entity.id
_entity.type
_entity.pdbx_description
1 polymer ?
#
loop_
_entity_poly.entity_id
_entity_poly.type
_entity_poly.pdbx_seq_one_letter_code
_entity_poly.pdbx_strand_id
1 'polypeptide(L)'
;MKTKVDNREFTPELQNKSSPAFQDFEKEFKEQMRDLYKDIEGYHDVVIHELTQGSIVVNYTVLLKVPASTKANETLKTISDDLISAITSSTTCDENCKEANCSFCFNATFTNVTNYEVEEVEESICDSLSLMNFSSYYSPLLTTTGIICISRCDQRASDPLPCVFGTCKLLQGGPKCMCSEKAAFWYRDDACSSRISKVGVAIGVPVTGLVLAISIFIVFLVRARRQKEMYRQVGWGQGVVP
;
A
#
# COMPACT_ATOMS: atom_id res chain seq x y z
N MET A 1 -14.91 23.48 4.56
CA MET A 1 -15.41 24.52 3.64
C MET A 1 -15.91 25.71 4.44
N LYS A 2 -15.85 26.91 3.85
CA LYS A 2 -16.53 28.09 4.38
C LYS A 2 -17.41 28.68 3.28
N THR A 3 -18.62 29.08 3.63
CA THR A 3 -19.54 29.81 2.74
C THR A 3 -20.26 30.89 3.53
N LYS A 4 -20.87 31.84 2.83
CA LYS A 4 -21.59 32.95 3.43
C LYS A 4 -22.99 33.01 2.85
N VAL A 5 -23.98 33.20 3.72
CA VAL A 5 -25.41 33.30 3.37
C VAL A 5 -25.84 34.76 3.55
N ASP A 6 -26.12 35.45 2.44
CA ASP A 6 -26.32 36.91 2.43
C ASP A 6 -27.74 37.36 2.79
N ASN A 7 -28.76 36.52 2.57
CA ASN A 7 -30.16 36.84 2.82
C ASN A 7 -30.63 36.53 4.25
N ARG A 8 -29.72 36.19 5.17
CA ARG A 8 -30.03 35.84 6.56
C ARG A 8 -29.17 36.61 7.55
N GLU A 9 -29.81 37.09 8.61
CA GLU A 9 -29.14 37.83 9.68
C GLU A 9 -28.59 36.90 10.76
N PHE A 10 -27.41 37.25 11.28
CA PHE A 10 -26.79 36.51 12.36
C PHE A 10 -27.38 36.94 13.70
N THR A 11 -27.83 35.98 14.50
CA THR A 11 -28.22 36.20 15.90
C THR A 11 -27.22 35.52 16.85
N PRO A 12 -27.04 36.03 18.09
CA PRO A 12 -26.13 35.41 19.06
C PRO A 12 -26.47 33.96 19.40
N GLU A 13 -27.74 33.56 19.28
CA GLU A 13 -28.20 32.20 19.53
C GLU A 13 -27.57 31.18 18.57
N LEU A 14 -27.25 31.60 17.33
CA LEU A 14 -26.55 30.78 16.33
C LEU A 14 -25.12 30.40 16.72
N GLN A 15 -24.56 30.97 17.79
CA GLN A 15 -23.27 30.50 18.34
C GLN A 15 -23.43 29.22 19.16
N ASN A 16 -24.63 28.99 19.70
CA ASN A 16 -24.91 27.86 20.57
C ASN A 16 -25.54 26.72 19.77
N LYS A 17 -24.79 25.63 19.56
CA LYS A 17 -25.25 24.43 18.83
C LYS A 17 -26.47 23.74 19.42
N SER A 18 -26.73 23.97 20.71
CA SER A 18 -27.90 23.42 21.41
C SER A 18 -29.10 24.37 21.38
N SER A 19 -28.98 25.55 20.79
CA SER A 19 -30.11 26.47 20.65
C SER A 19 -31.09 25.99 19.57
N PRO A 20 -32.41 26.27 19.72
CA PRO A 20 -33.37 26.02 18.66
C PRO A 20 -33.00 26.73 17.35
N ALA A 21 -32.55 27.98 17.42
CA ALA A 21 -32.15 28.77 16.25
C ALA A 21 -31.02 28.09 15.45
N PHE A 22 -30.01 27.53 16.12
CA PHE A 22 -28.94 26.80 15.45
C PHE A 22 -29.47 25.49 14.83
N GLN A 23 -30.29 24.73 15.55
CA GLN A 23 -30.81 23.45 15.08
C GLN A 23 -31.73 23.60 13.87
N ASP A 24 -32.58 24.63 13.88
CA ASP A 24 -33.44 24.98 12.75
C ASP A 24 -32.60 25.39 11.54
N PHE A 25 -31.60 26.26 11.74
CA PHE A 25 -30.66 26.64 10.69
C PHE A 25 -29.89 25.43 10.13
N GLU A 26 -29.37 24.56 11.00
CA GLU A 26 -28.62 23.37 10.60
C GLU A 26 -29.48 22.43 9.76
N LYS A 27 -30.73 22.21 10.17
CA LYS A 27 -31.68 21.38 9.43
C LYS A 27 -31.93 21.93 8.03
N GLU A 28 -32.27 23.21 7.92
CA GLU A 28 -32.55 23.86 6.64
C GLU A 28 -31.30 23.91 5.75
N PHE A 29 -30.13 24.15 6.33
CA PHE A 29 -28.86 24.17 5.60
C PHE A 29 -28.52 22.78 5.05
N LYS A 30 -28.70 21.70 5.84
CA LYS A 30 -28.51 20.33 5.36
C LYS A 30 -29.47 19.96 4.23
N GLU A 31 -30.73 20.39 4.33
CA GLU A 31 -31.73 20.21 3.27
C GLU A 31 -31.30 20.89 1.98
N GLN A 32 -30.89 22.15 2.05
CA GLN A 32 -30.41 22.91 0.90
C GLN A 32 -29.14 22.27 0.28
N MET A 33 -28.18 21.87 1.10
CA MET A 33 -26.94 21.26 0.62
C MET A 33 -27.16 19.91 -0.03
N ARG A 34 -28.15 19.14 0.42
CA ARG A 34 -28.52 17.87 -0.22
C ARG A 34 -29.04 18.07 -1.63
N ASP A 35 -29.83 19.12 -1.87
CA ASP A 35 -30.34 19.42 -3.21
C ASP A 35 -29.24 20.00 -4.11
N LEU A 36 -28.37 20.84 -3.54
CA LEU A 36 -27.29 21.51 -4.25
C LEU A 36 -26.15 20.54 -4.63
N TYR A 37 -25.85 19.57 -3.76
CA TYR A 37 -24.80 18.56 -3.98
C TYR A 37 -25.32 17.21 -4.49
N LYS A 38 -26.58 17.13 -4.94
CA LYS A 38 -27.19 15.87 -5.39
C LYS A 38 -26.42 15.16 -6.52
N ASP A 39 -25.75 15.94 -7.38
CA ASP A 39 -25.00 15.46 -8.54
C ASP A 39 -23.50 15.26 -8.22
N ILE A 40 -23.08 15.55 -6.98
CA ILE A 40 -21.71 15.34 -6.51
C ILE A 40 -21.53 13.88 -6.13
N GLU A 41 -20.55 13.23 -6.78
CA GLU A 41 -20.26 11.83 -6.53
C GLU A 41 -19.90 11.58 -5.05
N GLY A 42 -20.57 10.60 -4.45
CA GLY A 42 -20.30 10.20 -3.07
C GLY A 42 -20.81 11.16 -2.00
N TYR A 43 -21.56 12.22 -2.32
CA TYR A 43 -22.13 13.10 -1.30
C TYR A 43 -22.99 12.32 -0.29
N HIS A 44 -22.72 12.52 1.01
CA HIS A 44 -23.45 11.86 2.09
C HIS A 44 -24.20 12.84 3.00
N ASP A 45 -23.51 13.83 3.56
CA ASP A 45 -24.11 14.83 4.46
C ASP A 45 -23.15 16.03 4.63
N VAL A 46 -23.58 17.06 5.37
CA VAL A 46 -22.72 18.15 5.85
C VAL A 46 -22.77 18.26 7.38
N VAL A 47 -21.68 18.73 7.98
CA VAL A 47 -21.57 18.97 9.43
C VAL A 47 -21.16 20.42 9.67
N ILE A 48 -21.98 21.18 10.38
CA ILE A 48 -21.70 22.58 10.72
C ILE A 48 -20.80 22.64 11.97
N HIS A 49 -19.64 23.24 11.81
CA HIS A 49 -18.70 23.46 12.89
C HIS A 49 -18.99 24.73 13.65
N GLU A 50 -19.27 25.82 12.93
CA GLU A 50 -19.41 27.15 13.52
C GLU A 50 -20.22 28.06 12.59
N LEU A 51 -21.00 28.96 13.19
CA LEU A 51 -21.68 30.07 12.51
C LEU A 51 -21.11 31.39 13.06
N THR A 52 -20.70 32.30 12.17
CA THR A 52 -20.12 33.60 12.57
C THR A 52 -20.79 34.78 11.88
N GLN A 53 -20.56 35.98 12.43
CA GLN A 53 -21.16 37.24 11.99
C GLN A 53 -20.64 37.74 10.64
N GLY A 54 -21.45 38.54 9.94
CA GLY A 54 -21.13 39.16 8.64
C GLY A 54 -22.02 38.65 7.51
N SER A 55 -23.35 38.74 7.70
CA SER A 55 -24.30 37.72 7.22
C SER A 55 -23.95 36.34 7.81
N ILE A 56 -24.79 35.31 7.71
CA ILE A 56 -24.44 34.02 8.37
C ILE A 56 -23.28 33.37 7.62
N VAL A 57 -22.07 33.39 8.20
CA VAL A 57 -20.91 32.69 7.68
C VAL A 57 -20.87 31.29 8.27
N VAL A 58 -20.95 30.28 7.40
CA VAL A 58 -21.03 28.87 7.77
C VAL A 58 -19.66 28.20 7.56
N ASN A 59 -19.08 27.71 8.64
CA ASN A 59 -17.92 26.82 8.60
C ASN A 59 -18.42 25.37 8.73
N TYR A 60 -18.20 24.54 7.72
CA TYR A 60 -18.77 23.20 7.65
C TYR A 60 -17.84 22.21 6.93
N THR A 61 -18.03 20.93 7.21
CA THR A 61 -17.42 19.82 6.47
C THR A 61 -18.46 19.13 5.60
N VAL A 62 -18.11 18.82 4.35
CA VAL A 62 -18.87 17.94 3.48
C VAL A 62 -18.38 16.51 3.71
N LEU A 63 -19.29 15.61 4.05
CA LEU A 63 -19.02 14.19 4.22
C LEU A 63 -19.24 13.48 2.88
N LEU A 64 -18.19 12.81 2.41
CA LEU A 64 -18.18 12.07 1.16
C LEU A 64 -17.95 10.58 1.44
N LYS A 65 -18.63 9.71 0.70
CA LYS A 65 -18.44 8.26 0.65
C LYS A 65 -17.98 7.90 -0.76
N VAL A 66 -16.67 7.92 -0.95
CA VAL A 66 -16.03 7.58 -2.22
C VAL A 66 -15.25 6.27 -2.08
N PRO A 67 -15.09 5.48 -3.16
CA PRO A 67 -14.26 4.29 -3.13
C PRO A 67 -12.80 4.63 -2.80
N ALA A 68 -12.23 3.97 -1.79
CA ALA A 68 -10.82 4.10 -1.49
C ALA A 68 -9.97 3.58 -2.65
N SER A 69 -9.11 4.42 -3.20
CA SER A 69 -8.26 4.10 -4.34
C SER A 69 -6.96 4.92 -4.29
N THR A 70 -5.97 4.53 -5.09
CA THR A 70 -4.75 5.35 -5.26
C THR A 70 -5.04 6.72 -5.89
N LYS A 71 -6.25 6.91 -6.44
CA LYS A 71 -6.70 8.16 -7.06
C LYS A 71 -7.57 9.01 -6.13
N ALA A 72 -7.79 8.60 -4.89
CA ALA A 72 -8.67 9.31 -3.95
C ALA A 72 -8.34 10.80 -3.85
N ASN A 73 -7.05 11.17 -3.78
CA ASN A 73 -6.64 12.58 -3.76
C ASN A 73 -6.97 13.34 -5.05
N GLU A 74 -6.82 12.73 -6.21
CA GLU A 74 -7.18 13.34 -7.50
C GLU A 74 -8.69 13.53 -7.59
N THR A 75 -9.46 12.50 -7.22
CA THR A 75 -10.93 12.52 -7.17
C THR A 75 -11.43 13.61 -6.22
N LEU A 76 -10.85 13.74 -5.02
CA LEU A 76 -11.24 14.77 -4.06
C LEU A 76 -10.92 16.19 -4.53
N LYS A 77 -9.84 16.36 -5.30
CA LYS A 77 -9.54 17.66 -5.91
C LYS A 77 -10.64 18.04 -6.92
N THR A 78 -11.03 17.12 -7.79
CA THR A 78 -12.14 17.35 -8.73
C THR A 78 -13.44 17.64 -8.00
N ILE A 79 -13.80 16.84 -6.99
CA ILE A 79 -15.00 17.07 -6.18
C ILE A 79 -14.93 18.44 -5.49
N SER A 80 -13.76 18.87 -5.01
CA SER A 80 -13.60 20.19 -4.38
C SER A 80 -13.97 21.33 -5.35
N ASP A 81 -13.55 21.23 -6.61
CA ASP A 81 -13.90 22.19 -7.65
C ASP A 81 -15.39 22.12 -8.01
N ASP A 82 -15.97 20.93 -8.05
CA ASP A 82 -17.40 20.72 -8.31
C ASP A 82 -18.28 21.25 -7.17
N LEU A 83 -17.86 21.11 -5.90
CA LEU A 83 -18.57 21.66 -4.73
C LEU A 83 -18.64 23.19 -4.77
N ILE A 84 -17.53 23.85 -5.15
CA ILE A 84 -17.52 25.29 -5.37
C ILE A 84 -18.44 25.65 -6.54
N SER A 85 -18.31 24.92 -7.65
CA SER A 85 -19.13 25.14 -8.85
C SER A 85 -20.62 25.00 -8.58
N ALA A 86 -21.04 24.00 -7.81
CA ALA A 86 -22.43 23.79 -7.41
C ALA A 86 -22.99 24.96 -6.59
N ILE A 87 -22.19 25.56 -5.69
CA ILE A 87 -22.60 26.76 -4.96
C ILE A 87 -22.71 27.95 -5.91
N THR A 88 -21.70 28.17 -6.75
CA THR A 88 -21.67 29.34 -7.67
C THR A 88 -22.72 29.29 -8.77
N SER A 89 -23.09 28.09 -9.22
CA SER A 89 -24.09 27.86 -10.25
C SER A 89 -25.49 27.62 -9.69
N SER A 90 -25.65 27.62 -8.36
CA SER A 90 -26.97 27.44 -7.75
C SER A 90 -27.90 28.57 -8.19
N THR A 91 -28.86 28.21 -9.04
CA THR A 91 -29.88 29.12 -9.60
C THR A 91 -31.07 29.29 -8.66
N THR A 92 -30.95 28.86 -7.40
CA THR A 92 -32.03 28.91 -6.41
C THR A 92 -32.37 30.34 -5.98
N CYS A 93 -31.54 31.31 -6.35
CA CYS A 93 -31.74 32.73 -6.10
C CYS A 93 -31.21 33.56 -7.28
N ASP A 94 -31.88 34.67 -7.58
CA ASP A 94 -31.35 35.76 -8.43
C ASP A 94 -29.97 36.25 -7.93
N GLU A 95 -29.12 36.77 -8.83
CA GLU A 95 -27.81 37.40 -8.54
C GLU A 95 -27.90 38.44 -7.41
N ASN A 96 -29.08 39.03 -7.21
CA ASN A 96 -29.32 40.07 -6.20
C ASN A 96 -29.98 39.56 -4.90
N CYS A 97 -30.23 38.26 -4.76
CA CYS A 97 -30.93 37.66 -3.61
C CYS A 97 -32.33 38.27 -3.33
N LYS A 98 -33.02 38.81 -4.35
CA LYS A 98 -34.27 39.57 -4.18
C LYS A 98 -35.54 38.75 -4.34
N GLU A 99 -35.43 37.49 -4.75
CA GLU A 99 -36.59 36.64 -4.99
C GLU A 99 -37.17 36.09 -3.68
N ALA A 100 -38.50 36.21 -3.52
CA ALA A 100 -39.19 35.92 -2.26
C ALA A 100 -39.12 34.45 -1.81
N ASN A 101 -38.78 33.52 -2.70
CA ASN A 101 -38.67 32.08 -2.40
C ASN A 101 -37.22 31.60 -2.21
N CYS A 102 -36.25 32.51 -2.17
CA CYS A 102 -34.84 32.20 -1.96
C CYS A 102 -34.59 31.85 -0.47
N SER A 103 -34.43 30.56 -0.15
CA SER A 103 -34.16 30.12 1.23
C SER A 103 -32.73 30.45 1.67
N PHE A 104 -31.73 30.13 0.84
CA PHE A 104 -30.31 30.42 1.09
C PHE A 104 -29.69 31.11 -0.11
N CYS A 105 -29.29 32.37 0.05
CA CYS A 105 -28.51 33.07 -0.96
C CYS A 105 -27.02 32.96 -0.64
N PHE A 106 -26.33 32.07 -1.34
CA PHE A 106 -24.91 31.83 -1.12
C PHE A 106 -24.03 32.86 -1.83
N ASN A 107 -23.01 33.35 -1.14
CA ASN A 107 -22.00 34.21 -1.72
C ASN A 107 -20.91 33.36 -2.40
N ALA A 108 -20.96 33.32 -3.73
CA ALA A 108 -19.98 32.60 -4.55
C ALA A 108 -18.54 33.04 -4.28
N THR A 109 -18.31 34.35 -4.15
CA THR A 109 -16.98 34.95 -3.99
C THR A 109 -16.35 34.68 -2.62
N PHE A 110 -17.17 34.45 -1.59
CA PHE A 110 -16.71 34.09 -0.25
C PHE A 110 -16.46 32.59 -0.08
N THR A 111 -17.08 31.76 -0.92
CA THR A 111 -17.08 30.32 -0.75
C THR A 111 -15.73 29.71 -1.09
N ASN A 112 -15.16 28.91 -0.19
CA ASN A 112 -13.92 28.21 -0.44
C ASN A 112 -13.80 26.85 0.28
N VAL A 113 -12.92 26.02 -0.26
CA VAL A 113 -12.45 24.79 0.37
C VAL A 113 -11.21 25.14 1.20
N THR A 114 -11.28 24.89 2.51
CA THR A 114 -10.22 25.23 3.46
C THR A 114 -9.16 24.14 3.56
N ASN A 115 -9.59 22.89 3.63
CA ASN A 115 -8.78 21.69 3.67
C ASN A 115 -9.67 20.49 3.32
N TYR A 116 -9.06 19.36 2.96
CA TYR A 116 -9.71 18.05 2.87
C TYR A 116 -8.84 17.02 3.59
N GLU A 117 -9.47 15.97 4.08
CA GLU A 117 -8.81 14.86 4.77
C GLU A 117 -9.35 13.56 4.18
N VAL A 118 -8.45 12.60 3.96
CA VAL A 118 -8.80 11.25 3.52
C VAL A 118 -8.61 10.34 4.71
N GLU A 119 -9.67 9.63 5.08
CA GLU A 119 -9.57 8.60 6.09
C GLU A 119 -8.69 7.45 5.57
N GLU A 120 -7.68 7.06 6.35
CA GLU A 120 -6.79 5.98 5.97
C GLU A 120 -7.56 4.65 5.95
N VAL A 121 -7.21 3.79 5.00
CA VAL A 121 -7.82 2.46 4.87
C VAL A 121 -7.39 1.60 6.05
N GLU A 122 -8.34 1.21 6.91
CA GLU A 122 -8.05 0.29 8.00
C GLU A 122 -7.53 -1.06 7.49
N GLU A 123 -6.50 -1.60 8.15
CA GLU A 123 -5.96 -2.93 7.84
C GLU A 123 -7.02 -4.04 8.01
N SER A 124 -7.97 -3.82 8.94
CA SER A 124 -9.08 -4.73 9.29
C SER A 124 -10.05 -4.98 8.13
N ILE A 125 -10.06 -4.14 7.08
CA ILE A 125 -10.98 -4.29 5.94
C ILE A 125 -10.85 -5.69 5.34
N CYS A 126 -9.63 -6.22 5.24
CA CYS A 126 -9.40 -7.54 4.66
C CYS A 126 -9.81 -8.71 5.57
N ASP A 127 -10.11 -8.47 6.85
CA ASP A 127 -10.64 -9.49 7.75
C ASP A 127 -12.06 -9.90 7.38
N SER A 128 -12.87 -8.92 6.98
CA SER A 128 -14.26 -9.15 6.59
C SER A 128 -14.44 -9.68 5.17
N LEU A 129 -13.49 -9.40 4.25
CA LEU A 129 -13.57 -9.77 2.83
C LEU A 129 -12.90 -11.10 2.48
N SER A 130 -12.10 -11.67 3.37
CA SER A 130 -11.35 -12.89 3.10
C SER A 130 -11.99 -14.14 3.72
N LEU A 131 -11.52 -15.31 3.28
CA LEU A 131 -11.95 -16.58 3.87
C LEU A 131 -11.51 -16.60 5.34
N MET A 132 -12.45 -16.83 6.26
CA MET A 132 -12.26 -16.71 7.73
C MET A 132 -10.99 -17.40 8.28
N ASN A 133 -10.48 -18.45 7.63
CA ASN A 133 -9.30 -19.19 8.06
C ASN A 133 -7.95 -18.60 7.58
N PHE A 134 -7.97 -17.55 6.76
CA PHE A 134 -6.78 -16.96 6.16
C PHE A 134 -6.68 -15.45 6.33
N SER A 135 -7.62 -14.80 7.01
CA SER A 135 -7.74 -13.34 7.03
C SER A 135 -6.47 -12.64 7.53
N SER A 136 -5.83 -13.21 8.56
CA SER A 136 -4.55 -12.75 9.11
C SER A 136 -3.37 -12.75 8.14
N TYR A 137 -3.52 -13.34 6.94
CA TYR A 137 -2.48 -13.39 5.90
C TYR A 137 -2.77 -12.46 4.73
N TYR A 138 -3.87 -11.71 4.77
CA TYR A 138 -4.23 -10.72 3.78
C TYR A 138 -4.01 -9.32 4.32
N SER A 139 -3.60 -8.43 3.41
CA SER A 139 -3.45 -7.00 3.68
C SER A 139 -4.13 -6.21 2.55
N PRO A 140 -4.67 -5.03 2.86
CA PRO A 140 -5.27 -4.19 1.83
C PRO A 140 -4.19 -3.64 0.90
N LEU A 141 -4.49 -3.66 -0.40
CA LEU A 141 -3.73 -2.94 -1.42
C LEU A 141 -4.68 -1.99 -2.15
N LEU A 142 -4.36 -0.70 -2.11
CA LEU A 142 -5.05 0.29 -2.92
C LEU A 142 -4.70 0.09 -4.40
N THR A 143 -5.74 0.06 -5.23
CA THR A 143 -5.64 0.05 -6.68
C THR A 143 -6.32 1.30 -7.25
N THR A 144 -6.28 1.46 -8.56
CA THR A 144 -6.99 2.57 -9.24
C THR A 144 -8.51 2.45 -9.18
N THR A 145 -9.04 1.25 -8.90
CA THR A 145 -10.48 0.95 -8.93
C THR A 145 -11.07 0.65 -7.57
N GLY A 146 -10.25 0.56 -6.52
CA GLY A 146 -10.71 0.15 -5.19
C GLY A 146 -9.61 -0.51 -4.36
N ILE A 147 -10.01 -1.14 -3.26
CA ILE A 147 -9.13 -1.95 -2.41
C ILE A 147 -9.24 -3.41 -2.86
N ILE A 148 -8.11 -4.09 -2.97
CA ILE A 148 -8.05 -5.55 -3.07
C ILE A 148 -7.29 -6.13 -1.89
N CYS A 149 -7.70 -7.31 -1.43
CA CYS A 149 -7.00 -8.02 -0.38
C CYS A 149 -6.00 -8.97 -1.02
N ILE A 150 -4.71 -8.75 -0.75
CA ILE A 150 -3.62 -9.59 -1.24
C ILE A 150 -2.82 -10.17 -0.08
N SER A 151 -2.25 -11.36 -0.30
CA SER A 151 -1.30 -11.95 0.65
C SER A 151 0.12 -11.74 0.16
N ARG A 152 1.10 -12.14 0.98
CA ARG A 152 2.52 -12.14 0.58
C ARG A 152 2.83 -13.01 -0.65
N CYS A 153 1.89 -13.84 -1.13
CA CYS A 153 2.07 -14.55 -2.40
C CYS A 153 1.84 -13.67 -3.64
N ASP A 154 1.27 -12.48 -3.49
CA ASP A 154 1.17 -11.49 -4.57
C ASP A 154 2.43 -10.63 -4.62
N GLN A 155 2.97 -10.42 -5.82
CA GLN A 155 4.20 -9.64 -6.02
C GLN A 155 4.02 -8.15 -5.69
N ARG A 156 2.78 -7.66 -5.66
CA ARG A 156 2.45 -6.26 -5.32
C ARG A 156 2.33 -6.02 -3.83
N ALA A 157 2.47 -7.07 -3.00
CA ALA A 157 2.49 -6.91 -1.55
C ALA A 157 3.67 -6.03 -1.13
N SER A 158 3.56 -5.36 0.02
CA SER A 158 4.67 -4.56 0.58
C SER A 158 5.89 -5.42 0.92
N ASP A 159 5.65 -6.67 1.35
CA ASP A 159 6.67 -7.68 1.63
C ASP A 159 6.32 -9.03 0.94
N PRO A 160 6.53 -9.15 -0.38
CA PRO A 160 6.25 -10.38 -1.12
C PRO A 160 7.19 -11.51 -0.69
N LEU A 161 6.66 -12.74 -0.61
CA LEU A 161 7.45 -13.94 -0.35
C LEU A 161 8.10 -14.42 -1.67
N PRO A 162 9.44 -14.31 -1.84
CA PRO A 162 10.09 -14.55 -3.12
C PRO A 162 10.35 -16.05 -3.34
N CYS A 163 9.43 -16.75 -3.99
CA CYS A 163 9.60 -18.16 -4.33
C CYS A 163 10.34 -18.35 -5.67
N VAL A 164 11.66 -18.16 -5.71
CA VAL A 164 12.46 -18.11 -6.96
C VAL A 164 12.32 -19.39 -7.80
N PHE A 165 12.57 -20.55 -7.21
CA PHE A 165 12.42 -21.85 -7.87
C PHE A 165 11.23 -22.63 -7.30
N GLY A 166 10.06 -21.99 -7.28
CA GLY A 166 8.85 -22.60 -6.74
C GLY A 166 7.59 -21.81 -7.03
N THR A 167 6.50 -22.18 -6.36
CA THR A 167 5.24 -21.44 -6.40
C THR A 167 4.80 -21.06 -5.00
N CYS A 168 4.41 -19.81 -4.79
CA CYS A 168 3.84 -19.39 -3.51
C CYS A 168 2.41 -19.91 -3.39
N LYS A 169 2.07 -20.55 -2.27
CA LYS A 169 0.71 -20.98 -1.96
C LYS A 169 0.33 -20.55 -0.55
N LEU A 170 -0.93 -20.14 -0.40
CA LEU A 170 -1.52 -19.85 0.89
C LEU A 170 -2.03 -21.15 1.52
N LEU A 171 -1.48 -21.53 2.67
CA LEU A 171 -1.84 -22.73 3.44
C LEU A 171 -2.42 -22.29 4.80
N GLN A 172 -2.98 -23.23 5.58
CA GLN A 172 -3.54 -22.92 6.90
C GLN A 172 -2.52 -22.27 7.85
N GLY A 173 -1.23 -22.57 7.68
CA GLY A 173 -0.14 -21.93 8.43
C GLY A 173 0.42 -20.66 7.77
N GLY A 174 -0.23 -20.14 6.72
CA GLY A 174 0.18 -18.93 6.01
C GLY A 174 0.82 -19.16 4.64
N PRO A 175 1.36 -18.08 4.03
CA PRO A 175 2.00 -18.14 2.72
C PRO A 175 3.29 -18.96 2.79
N LYS A 176 3.44 -19.94 1.91
CA LYS A 176 4.58 -20.85 1.86
C LYS A 176 5.00 -21.18 0.43
N CYS A 177 6.30 -21.25 0.18
CA CYS A 177 6.82 -21.66 -1.12
C CYS A 177 6.80 -23.18 -1.30
N MET A 178 6.22 -23.62 -2.40
CA MET A 178 6.30 -24.99 -2.90
C MET A 178 7.43 -25.08 -3.92
N CYS A 179 8.61 -25.51 -3.47
CA CYS A 179 9.78 -25.61 -4.35
C CYS A 179 9.59 -26.68 -5.44
N SER A 180 10.00 -26.32 -6.66
CA SER A 180 9.93 -27.19 -7.84
C SER A 180 11.11 -28.17 -7.87
N GLU A 181 10.94 -29.30 -8.58
CA GLU A 181 12.05 -30.21 -8.92
C GLU A 181 12.84 -30.78 -7.72
N LYS A 182 12.18 -31.02 -6.58
CA LYS A 182 12.79 -31.60 -5.36
C LYS A 182 13.45 -32.97 -5.59
N ALA A 183 13.13 -33.66 -6.69
CA ALA A 183 13.81 -34.88 -7.10
C ALA A 183 15.28 -34.60 -7.49
N ALA A 184 15.54 -33.53 -8.23
CA ALA A 184 16.85 -33.18 -8.78
C ALA A 184 17.65 -32.20 -7.89
N PHE A 185 16.99 -31.44 -7.03
CA PHE A 185 17.62 -30.40 -6.22
C PHE A 185 17.31 -30.55 -4.72
N TRP A 186 18.29 -30.19 -3.88
CA TRP A 186 18.07 -29.88 -2.48
C TRP A 186 17.94 -28.36 -2.30
N TYR A 187 17.02 -27.92 -1.46
CA TYR A 187 16.83 -26.52 -1.09
C TYR A 187 17.30 -26.30 0.34
N ARG A 188 18.04 -25.21 0.58
CA ARG A 188 18.56 -24.86 1.92
C ARG A 188 17.68 -23.86 2.67
N ASP A 189 16.80 -23.17 1.95
CA ASP A 189 15.89 -22.17 2.49
C ASP A 189 14.44 -22.46 2.08
N ASP A 190 13.52 -21.87 2.84
CA ASP A 190 12.08 -21.99 2.62
C ASP A 190 11.56 -21.11 1.48
N ALA A 191 12.39 -20.20 0.94
CA ALA A 191 12.09 -19.35 -0.21
C ALA A 191 12.46 -20.01 -1.55
N CYS A 192 12.95 -21.24 -1.52
CA CYS A 192 13.40 -21.97 -2.71
C CYS A 192 14.45 -21.21 -3.53
N SER A 193 15.30 -20.38 -2.91
CA SER A 193 16.30 -19.55 -3.60
C SER A 193 17.63 -20.29 -3.75
N SER A 194 18.06 -20.98 -2.70
CA SER A 194 19.35 -21.69 -2.64
C SER A 194 19.14 -23.16 -2.96
N ARG A 195 19.36 -23.52 -4.23
CA ARG A 195 19.26 -24.91 -4.70
C ARG A 195 20.63 -25.53 -5.01
N ILE A 196 20.78 -26.81 -4.66
CA ILE A 196 21.99 -27.60 -4.92
C ILE A 196 21.61 -28.80 -5.78
N SER A 197 22.28 -28.97 -6.92
CA SER A 197 22.05 -30.12 -7.83
C SER A 197 22.52 -31.42 -7.18
N LYS A 198 21.62 -32.38 -7.05
CA LYS A 198 21.95 -33.71 -6.53
C LYS A 198 22.93 -34.45 -7.44
N VAL A 199 22.72 -34.35 -8.75
CA VAL A 199 23.60 -34.96 -9.76
C VAL A 199 24.97 -34.30 -9.75
N GLY A 200 25.01 -32.97 -9.64
CA GLY A 200 26.26 -32.22 -9.54
C GLY A 200 27.09 -32.64 -8.33
N VAL A 201 26.46 -32.86 -7.17
CA VAL A 201 27.15 -33.38 -5.97
C VAL A 201 27.55 -34.84 -6.13
N ALA A 202 26.67 -35.69 -6.67
CA ALA A 202 26.92 -37.12 -6.84
C ALA A 202 28.11 -37.41 -7.77
N ILE A 203 28.31 -36.60 -8.81
CA ILE A 203 29.45 -36.73 -9.73
C ILE A 203 30.65 -35.90 -9.24
N GLY A 204 30.40 -34.67 -8.79
CA GLY A 204 31.46 -33.72 -8.43
C GLY A 204 32.28 -34.18 -7.24
N VAL A 205 31.66 -34.66 -6.16
CA VAL A 205 32.38 -35.04 -4.93
C VAL A 205 33.35 -36.21 -5.19
N PRO A 206 32.95 -37.32 -5.85
CA PRO A 206 33.89 -38.39 -6.19
C PRO A 206 35.01 -37.92 -7.13
N VAL A 207 34.69 -37.13 -8.16
CA VAL A 207 35.69 -36.65 -9.13
C VAL A 207 36.73 -35.76 -8.45
N THR A 208 36.31 -34.80 -7.61
CA THR A 208 37.23 -33.96 -6.84
C THR A 208 38.08 -34.81 -5.90
N GLY A 209 37.48 -35.79 -5.22
CA GLY A 209 38.21 -36.73 -4.35
C GLY A 209 39.28 -37.54 -5.10
N LEU A 210 38.96 -38.06 -6.29
CA LEU A 210 39.90 -38.80 -7.13
C LEU A 210 41.05 -37.90 -7.62
N VAL A 211 40.76 -36.69 -8.09
CA VAL A 211 41.78 -35.74 -8.53
C VAL A 211 42.73 -35.38 -7.38
N LEU A 212 42.20 -35.15 -6.18
CA LEU A 212 43.01 -34.90 -4.98
C LEU A 212 43.89 -36.11 -4.64
N ALA A 213 43.34 -37.33 -4.65
CA ALA A 213 44.13 -38.54 -4.40
C ALA A 213 45.27 -38.73 -5.41
N ILE A 214 44.99 -38.52 -6.71
CA ILE A 214 45.98 -38.59 -7.78
C ILE A 214 47.08 -37.53 -7.58
N SER A 215 46.70 -36.28 -7.27
CA SER A 215 47.67 -35.21 -7.02
C SER A 215 48.61 -35.52 -5.85
N ILE A 216 48.07 -36.04 -4.74
CA ILE A 216 48.84 -36.47 -3.57
C ILE A 216 49.80 -37.59 -3.96
N PHE A 217 49.31 -38.59 -4.69
CA PHE A 217 50.12 -39.72 -5.14
C PHE A 217 51.28 -39.27 -6.04
N ILE A 218 51.04 -38.35 -6.98
CA ILE A 218 52.09 -37.76 -7.82
C ILE A 218 53.15 -37.05 -6.97
N VAL A 219 52.74 -36.27 -5.96
CA VAL A 219 53.68 -35.60 -5.04
C VAL A 219 54.54 -36.62 -4.30
N PHE A 220 53.94 -37.71 -3.81
CA PHE A 220 54.69 -38.80 -3.17
C PHE A 220 55.68 -39.46 -4.13
N LEU A 221 55.27 -39.75 -5.37
CA LEU A 221 56.16 -40.32 -6.39
C LEU A 221 57.33 -39.39 -6.72
N VAL A 222 57.09 -38.09 -6.86
CA VAL A 222 58.14 -37.10 -7.12
C VAL A 222 59.11 -37.01 -5.95
N ARG A 223 58.61 -37.00 -4.70
CA ARG A 223 59.48 -37.01 -3.50
C ARG A 223 60.32 -38.28 -3.40
N ALA A 224 59.73 -39.45 -3.66
CA ALA A 224 60.44 -40.72 -3.66
C ALA A 224 61.53 -40.78 -4.73
N ARG A 225 61.27 -40.25 -5.94
CA ARG A 225 62.29 -40.14 -7.00
C ARG A 225 63.44 -39.22 -6.60
N ARG A 226 63.15 -38.03 -6.05
CA ARG A 226 64.19 -37.11 -5.55
C ARG A 226 65.05 -37.74 -4.45
N GLN A 227 64.45 -38.49 -3.53
CA GLN A 227 65.22 -39.21 -2.50
C GLN A 227 66.12 -40.29 -3.12
N LYS A 228 65.61 -41.09 -4.07
CA LYS A 228 66.44 -42.07 -4.79
C LYS A 228 67.61 -41.44 -5.55
N GLU A 229 67.40 -40.28 -6.16
CA GLU A 229 68.48 -39.54 -6.84
C GLU A 229 69.55 -39.06 -5.86
N MET A 230 69.17 -38.59 -4.66
CA MET A 230 70.11 -38.24 -3.59
C MET A 230 70.89 -39.47 -3.09
N TYR A 231 70.24 -40.62 -2.85
CA TYR A 231 70.95 -41.86 -2.49
C TYR A 231 71.90 -42.34 -3.59
N ARG A 232 71.53 -42.17 -4.87
CA ARG A 232 72.39 -42.54 -6.01
C ARG A 232 73.60 -41.62 -6.16
N GLN A 233 73.51 -40.35 -5.81
CA GLN A 233 74.66 -39.45 -5.77
C GLN A 233 75.60 -39.74 -4.59
N VAL A 234 75.10 -40.21 -3.45
CA VAL A 234 75.96 -40.64 -2.31
C VAL A 234 76.64 -41.99 -2.61
N GLY A 235 76.02 -42.88 -3.39
CA GLY A 235 76.56 -44.20 -3.75
C GLY A 235 77.68 -44.22 -4.80
N TRP A 236 78.00 -43.09 -5.44
CA TRP A 236 79.12 -42.95 -6.40
C TRP A 236 80.32 -42.16 -5.84
N GLY A 237 80.27 -41.77 -4.55
CA GLY A 237 81.31 -40.98 -3.88
C GLY A 237 82.38 -41.77 -3.12
N GLN A 238 82.38 -43.11 -3.14
CA GLN A 238 83.39 -43.92 -2.44
C GLN A 238 84.01 -44.99 -3.33
N GLY A 239 85.19 -44.67 -3.84
CA GLY A 239 86.23 -45.60 -4.31
C GLY A 239 86.88 -45.14 -5.63
N VAL A 240 88.19 -44.91 -5.77
CA VAL A 240 89.39 -45.02 -4.92
C VAL A 240 90.47 -44.10 -5.58
N VAL A 241 91.23 -43.34 -4.79
CA VAL A 241 92.58 -42.79 -5.10
C VAL A 241 93.57 -43.81 -4.48
N PRO A 242 94.71 -44.21 -5.08
CA PRO A 242 95.68 -43.37 -5.82
C PRO A 242 96.02 -43.81 -7.24
#